data_AF-A0A662QRY9-F1
#
_entry.id   AF-A0A662QRY9-F1
#
_cell.length_a   1.000
_cell.length_b   1.000
_cell.length_c   1.000
_cell.angle_alpha   90.00
_cell.angle_beta   90.00
_cell.angle_gamma   90.00
#
_symmetry.space_group_name_H-M   'P 1'
#
loop_
_entity.id
_entity.type
_entity.pdbx_description
1 polymer ?
#
loop_
_entity_poly.entity_id
_entity_poly.type
_entity_poly.pdbx_seq_one_letter_code
_entity_poly.pdbx_strand_id
1 'polypeptide(L)'
;MGHENQILEILEDMLKFEDIYACMLVRKGMQGIVPNTNLFRKEVMSIWNILGETMDEFFDVIQQYSKHNLGEVDFRLMDYEVMFFILPWSDTALVAIIPALANKGLLEVEMENGRRKIIGIL
;
A
#
# COMPACT_ATOMS: atom_id res chain seq x y z
N MET A 1 0.01 21.82 9.60
CA MET A 1 0.01 20.96 8.40
C MET A 1 -1.24 20.10 8.46
N GLY A 2 -1.93 19.88 7.34
CA GLY A 2 -3.10 18.98 7.34
C GLY A 2 -2.66 17.53 7.55
N HIS A 3 -3.56 16.69 8.09
CA HIS A 3 -3.30 15.24 8.29
C HIS A 3 -2.81 14.56 7.00
N GLU A 4 -3.34 15.00 5.85
CA GLU A 4 -2.93 14.52 4.52
C GLU A 4 -1.44 14.74 4.22
N ASN A 5 -0.89 15.92 4.54
CA ASN A 5 0.53 16.21 4.31
C ASN A 5 1.43 15.33 5.20
N GLN A 6 1.02 15.06 6.44
CA GLN A 6 1.79 14.22 7.36
C GLN A 6 1.80 12.76 6.88
N ILE A 7 0.67 12.26 6.37
CA ILE A 7 0.59 10.94 5.77
C ILE A 7 1.44 10.88 4.49
N LEU A 8 1.39 11.91 3.65
CA LEU A 8 2.20 12.00 2.45
C LEU A 8 3.70 11.91 2.76
N GLU A 9 4.18 12.63 3.79
CA GLU A 9 5.58 12.55 4.25
C GLU A 9 5.97 11.12 4.66
N ILE A 10 5.09 10.40 5.35
CA ILE A 10 5.33 8.99 5.72
C ILE A 10 5.45 8.11 4.46
N LEU A 11 4.56 8.28 3.50
CA LEU A 11 4.57 7.49 2.25
C LEU A 11 5.84 7.78 1.43
N GLU A 12 6.26 9.05 1.33
CA GLU A 12 7.50 9.45 0.67
C GLU A 12 8.75 8.92 1.39
N ASP A 13 8.75 8.89 2.73
CA ASP A 13 9.80 8.25 3.51
C ASP A 13 9.89 6.75 3.22
N MET A 14 8.75 6.07 3.05
CA MET A 14 8.72 4.66 2.68
C MET A 14 9.29 4.39 1.28
N LEU A 15 9.11 5.31 0.33
CA LEU A 15 9.71 5.19 -1.00
C LEU A 15 11.26 5.32 -0.99
N LYS A 16 11.87 5.66 0.14
CA LYS A 16 13.33 5.67 0.29
C LYS A 16 13.91 4.27 0.49
N PHE A 17 13.10 3.28 0.88
CA PHE A 17 13.54 1.89 0.94
C PHE A 17 13.75 1.35 -0.47
N GLU A 18 14.93 0.76 -0.73
CA GLU A 18 15.34 0.34 -2.07
C GLU A 18 14.34 -0.59 -2.75
N ASP A 19 13.77 -1.51 -1.97
CA ASP A 19 12.84 -2.54 -2.41
C ASP A 19 11.37 -2.10 -2.42
N ILE A 20 11.03 -0.88 -1.98
CA ILE A 20 9.66 -0.34 -2.09
C ILE A 20 9.55 0.44 -3.39
N TYR A 21 8.94 -0.17 -4.39
CA TYR A 21 8.87 0.38 -5.74
C TYR A 21 7.68 1.34 -5.94
N ALA A 22 6.61 1.13 -5.18
CA ALA A 22 5.51 2.07 -5.02
C ALA A 22 4.92 1.92 -3.60
N CYS A 23 4.38 3.01 -3.05
CA CYS A 23 3.74 3.05 -1.74
C CYS A 23 2.64 4.10 -1.73
N MET A 24 1.48 3.79 -1.14
CA MET A 24 0.31 4.68 -1.13
C MET A 24 -0.70 4.27 -0.04
N LEU A 25 -1.59 5.19 0.33
CA LEU A 25 -2.72 4.91 1.19
C LEU A 25 -4.01 5.07 0.40
N VAL A 26 -4.71 3.97 0.10
CA VAL A 26 -5.84 3.98 -0.84
C VAL A 26 -6.99 3.08 -0.37
N ARG A 27 -8.18 3.40 -0.84
CA ARG A 27 -9.41 2.59 -0.73
C ARG A 27 -9.99 2.32 -2.12
N LYS A 28 -11.16 1.68 -2.16
CA LYS A 28 -11.93 1.45 -3.40
C LYS A 28 -12.04 2.71 -4.27
N GLY A 29 -11.91 2.54 -5.59
CA GLY A 29 -11.83 3.61 -6.59
C GLY A 29 -10.46 4.27 -6.68
N MET A 30 -9.44 3.67 -6.06
CA MET A 30 -8.08 4.22 -5.93
C MET A 30 -8.04 5.63 -5.33
N GLN A 31 -9.04 5.92 -4.49
CA GLN A 31 -9.13 7.17 -3.76
C GLN A 31 -8.24 7.10 -2.53
N GLY A 32 -7.51 8.17 -2.26
CA GLY A 32 -6.67 8.27 -1.07
C GLY A 32 -5.48 9.18 -1.29
N ILE A 33 -4.40 8.91 -0.57
CA ILE A 33 -3.17 9.69 -0.59
C ILE A 33 -2.13 8.90 -1.37
N VAL A 34 -1.79 9.42 -2.54
CA VAL A 34 -0.81 8.83 -3.44
C VAL A 34 0.33 9.83 -3.59
N PRO A 35 1.58 9.45 -3.29
CA PRO A 35 2.73 10.29 -3.57
C PRO A 35 2.83 10.65 -5.04
N ASN A 36 3.66 11.64 -5.37
CA ASN A 36 3.95 11.94 -6.76
C ASN A 36 4.44 10.66 -7.46
N THR A 37 3.69 10.17 -8.46
CA THR A 37 3.98 8.89 -9.12
C THR A 37 5.33 8.87 -9.84
N ASN A 38 5.94 10.03 -10.07
CA ASN A 38 7.32 10.13 -10.57
C ASN A 38 8.38 9.62 -9.55
N LEU A 39 8.01 9.49 -8.28
CA LEU A 39 8.84 8.88 -7.24
C LEU A 39 8.78 7.35 -7.29
N PHE A 40 7.78 6.77 -7.96
CA PHE A 40 7.69 5.33 -8.11
C PHE A 40 8.74 4.83 -9.09
N ARG A 41 9.20 3.59 -8.87
CA ARG A 41 10.09 2.89 -9.81
C ARG A 41 9.35 2.66 -11.12
N LYS A 42 9.99 2.93 -12.26
CA LYS A 42 9.35 2.84 -13.58
C LYS A 42 8.96 1.40 -13.92
N GLU A 43 9.67 0.45 -13.33
CA GLU A 43 9.51 -0.99 -13.44
C GLU A 43 8.12 -1.46 -13.02
N VAL A 44 7.46 -0.76 -12.08
CA VAL A 44 6.12 -1.14 -11.59
C VAL A 44 4.97 -0.47 -12.32
N MET A 45 5.23 0.38 -13.33
CA MET A 45 4.16 1.08 -14.03
C MET A 45 3.21 0.13 -14.78
N SER A 46 3.69 -1.02 -15.24
CA SER A 46 2.84 -2.06 -15.84
C SER A 46 1.93 -2.72 -14.80
N ILE A 47 2.48 -3.06 -13.64
CA ILE A 47 1.72 -3.60 -12.50
C ILE A 47 0.70 -2.58 -12.00
N TRP A 48 1.09 -1.31 -11.93
CA TRP A 48 0.22 -0.22 -11.52
C TRP A 48 -1.05 -0.13 -12.35
N ASN A 49 -0.93 -0.24 -13.68
CA ASN A 49 -2.08 -0.22 -14.57
C ASN A 49 -2.99 -1.44 -14.34
N ILE A 50 -2.42 -2.63 -14.17
CA ILE A 50 -3.19 -3.86 -13.89
C ILE A 50 -3.93 -3.74 -12.55
N LEU A 51 -3.25 -3.22 -11.52
CA LEU A 51 -3.87 -2.94 -10.25
C LEU A 51 -5.01 -1.95 -10.44
N GLY A 52 -4.80 -0.83 -11.13
CA GLY A 52 -5.85 0.14 -11.43
C GLY A 52 -7.12 -0.44 -12.05
N GLU A 53 -6.99 -1.46 -12.91
CA GLU A 53 -8.11 -2.13 -13.55
C GLU A 53 -8.84 -3.14 -12.66
N THR A 54 -8.15 -3.72 -11.67
CA THR A 54 -8.66 -4.85 -10.85
C THR A 54 -8.86 -4.51 -9.36
N MET A 55 -8.36 -3.35 -8.91
CA MET A 55 -8.30 -2.99 -7.50
C MET A 55 -9.69 -2.88 -6.87
N ASP A 56 -10.66 -2.35 -7.61
CA ASP A 56 -12.01 -2.12 -7.09
C ASP A 56 -12.70 -3.41 -6.67
N GLU A 57 -12.54 -4.46 -7.46
CA GLU A 57 -13.06 -5.80 -7.20
C GLU A 57 -12.30 -6.46 -6.04
N PHE A 58 -10.98 -6.22 -5.95
CA PHE A 58 -10.17 -6.72 -4.85
C PHE A 58 -10.53 -6.05 -3.51
N PHE A 59 -10.82 -4.74 -3.50
CA PHE A 59 -11.27 -4.04 -2.31
C PHE A 59 -12.65 -4.53 -1.84
N ASP A 60 -13.51 -5.04 -2.72
CA ASP A 60 -14.76 -5.70 -2.30
C ASP A 60 -14.48 -6.98 -1.50
N VAL A 61 -13.45 -7.75 -1.89
CA VAL A 61 -12.99 -8.92 -1.13
C VAL A 61 -12.43 -8.49 0.23
N ILE A 62 -11.52 -7.50 0.25
CA ILE A 62 -10.96 -6.94 1.50
C ILE A 62 -12.08 -6.52 2.43
N GLN A 63 -13.07 -5.76 1.95
CA GLN A 63 -14.16 -5.24 2.77
C GLN A 63 -15.00 -6.36 3.43
N GLN A 64 -15.21 -7.49 2.74
CA GLN A 64 -15.90 -8.64 3.32
C GLN A 64 -15.12 -9.24 4.49
N TYR A 65 -13.81 -9.41 4.33
CA TYR A 65 -12.94 -9.98 5.35
C TYR A 65 -12.57 -9.01 6.47
N SER A 66 -12.57 -7.69 6.25
CA SER A 66 -12.29 -6.68 7.29
C SER A 66 -13.23 -6.79 8.49
N LYS A 67 -14.47 -7.26 8.28
CA LYS A 67 -15.44 -7.57 9.35
C LYS A 67 -14.97 -8.68 10.30
N HIS A 68 -13.98 -9.46 9.88
CA HIS A 68 -13.38 -10.58 10.59
C HIS A 68 -11.92 -10.30 11.00
N ASN A 69 -11.55 -9.02 11.13
CA ASN A 69 -10.22 -8.59 11.58
C ASN A 69 -9.09 -8.96 10.61
N LEU A 70 -9.34 -8.83 9.31
CA LEU A 70 -8.30 -8.91 8.29
C LEU A 70 -7.33 -7.73 8.44
N GLY A 71 -6.07 -8.03 8.74
CA GLY A 71 -5.02 -7.03 8.91
C GLY A 71 -4.12 -6.85 7.69
N GLU A 72 -3.94 -7.91 6.92
CA GLU A 72 -3.01 -7.94 5.79
C GLU A 72 -3.53 -8.88 4.70
N VAL A 73 -3.30 -8.50 3.44
CA VAL A 73 -3.39 -9.39 2.28
C VAL A 73 -2.20 -9.10 1.39
N ASP A 74 -1.56 -10.15 0.89
CA ASP A 74 -0.56 -10.02 -0.16
C ASP A 74 -0.81 -11.02 -1.27
N PHE A 75 -0.33 -10.68 -2.45
CA PHE A 75 -0.24 -11.63 -3.55
C PHE A 75 0.95 -11.32 -4.43
N ARG A 76 1.47 -12.38 -5.04
CA ARG A 76 2.51 -12.27 -6.07
C ARG A 76 1.86 -12.11 -7.45
N LEU A 77 2.34 -11.13 -8.21
CA LEU A 77 1.97 -10.91 -9.60
C LEU A 77 3.25 -10.71 -10.42
N MET A 78 3.52 -11.66 -11.33
CA MET A 78 4.77 -11.70 -12.10
C MET A 78 6.00 -11.74 -11.17
N ASP A 79 6.92 -10.79 -11.35
CA ASP A 79 8.15 -10.64 -10.57
C ASP A 79 7.99 -9.66 -9.40
N TYR A 80 6.75 -9.35 -9.03
CA TYR A 80 6.41 -8.42 -7.96
C TYR A 80 5.48 -9.05 -6.93
N GLU A 81 5.47 -8.46 -5.75
CA GLU A 81 4.52 -8.75 -4.69
C GLU A 81 3.81 -7.46 -4.32
N VAL A 82 2.50 -7.54 -4.18
CA VAL A 82 1.63 -6.42 -3.83
C VAL A 82 1.08 -6.70 -2.44
N MET A 83 1.42 -5.83 -1.50
CA MET A 83 1.09 -6.00 -0.09
C MET A 83 0.08 -4.93 0.33
N PHE A 84 -0.99 -5.35 0.99
CA PHE A 84 -2.07 -4.51 1.48
C PHE A 84 -2.15 -4.61 3.00
N PHE A 85 -1.79 -3.54 3.67
CA PHE A 85 -1.86 -3.39 5.13
C PHE A 85 -3.12 -2.61 5.50
N ILE A 86 -4.14 -3.29 5.97
CA ILE A 86 -5.49 -2.73 6.12
C ILE A 86 -5.56 -1.90 7.39
N LEU A 87 -6.14 -0.70 7.28
CA LEU A 87 -6.40 0.14 8.44
C LEU A 87 -7.56 -0.45 9.25
N PRO A 88 -7.45 -0.54 10.58
CA PRO A 88 -8.51 -1.06 11.43
C PRO A 88 -9.84 -0.34 11.21
N TRP A 89 -10.92 -1.11 11.11
CA TRP A 89 -12.29 -0.61 10.96
C TRP A 89 -12.52 0.27 9.72
N SER A 90 -11.68 0.11 8.69
CA SER A 90 -11.70 0.88 7.46
C SER A 90 -11.65 -0.02 6.22
N ASP A 91 -12.04 0.53 5.08
CA ASP A 91 -11.83 -0.01 3.73
C ASP A 91 -10.55 0.54 3.07
N THR A 92 -9.71 1.24 3.85
CA THR A 92 -8.46 1.85 3.39
C THR A 92 -7.29 0.93 3.73
N ALA A 93 -6.35 0.77 2.80
CA ALA A 93 -5.14 0.00 2.95
C ALA A 93 -3.91 0.86 2.62
N LEU A 94 -2.85 0.66 3.41
CA LEU A 94 -1.49 1.03 3.03
C LEU A 94 -0.97 -0.04 2.06
N VAL A 95 -0.71 0.35 0.82
CA VAL A 95 -0.35 -0.57 -0.26
C VAL A 95 1.10 -0.33 -0.66
N ALA A 96 1.85 -1.41 -0.81
CA ALA A 96 3.18 -1.37 -1.43
C ALA A 96 3.32 -2.39 -2.54
N ILE A 97 4.14 -2.04 -3.53
CA ILE A 97 4.60 -2.94 -4.59
C ILE A 97 6.09 -3.12 -4.41
N ILE A 98 6.53 -4.37 -4.31
CA ILE A 98 7.92 -4.75 -4.05
C ILE A 98 8.38 -5.81 -5.05
N PRO A 99 9.69 -5.99 -5.30
CA PRO A 99 10.20 -7.15 -6.03
C PRO A 99 9.86 -8.46 -5.32
N ALA A 100 9.46 -9.49 -6.05
CA ALA A 100 9.10 -10.80 -5.48
C ALA A 100 10.27 -11.56 -4.82
N LEU A 101 11.50 -11.09 -5.00
CA LEU A 101 12.71 -11.63 -4.36
C LEU A 101 13.23 -10.76 -3.21
N ALA A 102 12.54 -9.67 -2.88
CA ALA A 102 12.92 -8.80 -1.80
C ALA A 102 12.79 -9.49 -0.43
N ASN A 103 13.43 -8.93 0.59
CA ASN A 103 13.32 -9.44 1.94
C ASN A 103 11.95 -9.09 2.55
N LYS A 104 10.93 -9.90 2.25
CA LYS A 104 9.54 -9.67 2.67
C LYS A 104 9.41 -9.46 4.18
N GLY A 105 10.05 -10.28 5.00
CA GLY A 105 9.93 -10.15 6.46
C GLY A 105 10.46 -8.83 7.01
N LEU A 106 11.50 -8.24 6.40
CA LEU A 106 11.95 -6.89 6.73
C LEU A 106 10.91 -5.85 6.30
N LEU A 107 10.39 -5.98 5.08
CA LEU A 107 9.45 -5.02 4.51
C LEU A 107 8.10 -5.04 5.24
N GLU A 108 7.60 -6.20 5.67
CA GLU A 108 6.41 -6.33 6.51
C GLU A 108 6.53 -5.51 7.80
N VAL A 109 7.69 -5.52 8.45
CA VAL A 109 7.95 -4.73 9.66
C VAL A 109 7.90 -3.24 9.35
N GLU A 110 8.54 -2.79 8.26
CA GLU A 110 8.54 -1.38 7.87
C GLU A 110 7.15 -0.89 7.43
N MET A 111 6.40 -1.72 6.71
CA MET A 111 5.01 -1.46 6.32
C MET A 111 4.11 -1.34 7.55
N GLU A 112 4.23 -2.25 8.52
CA GLU A 112 3.46 -2.21 9.77
C GLU A 112 3.82 -0.96 10.60
N ASN A 113 5.09 -0.58 10.65
CA ASN A 113 5.53 0.66 11.30
C ASN A 113 4.94 1.89 10.60
N GLY A 114 4.95 1.94 9.28
CA GLY A 114 4.29 2.97 8.48
C GLY A 114 2.80 3.04 8.77
N ARG A 115 2.11 1.90 8.77
CA ARG A 115 0.68 1.80 9.10
C ARG A 115 0.37 2.37 10.48
N ARG A 116 1.15 2.02 11.51
CA ARG A 116 0.95 2.55 12.88
C ARG A 116 1.13 4.06 12.95
N LYS A 117 2.10 4.63 12.23
CA LYS A 117 2.28 6.09 12.16
C LYS A 117 1.06 6.77 11.52
N ILE A 118 0.55 6.21 10.43
CA ILE A 118 -0.65 6.71 9.74
C ILE A 118 -1.88 6.63 10.65
N ILE A 119 -2.10 5.50 11.34
CA ILE A 119 -3.19 5.34 12.31
C ILE A 119 -3.09 6.39 13.43
N GLY A 120 -1.89 6.75 13.87
CA GLY A 120 -1.71 7.78 14.90
C GLY A 120 -2.05 9.21 14.46
N ILE A 121 -2.20 9.45 13.15
CA ILE A 121 -2.59 10.75 12.57
C ILE A 121 -4.11 10.85 12.36
N LEU A 122 -4.77 9.71 12.07
CA LEU A 122 -6.20 9.62 11.77
C LEU A 122 -7.05 9.56 13.06
#